data_AF-A0A1U7T5T9-F1
#
_entry.id   AF-A0A1U7T5T9-F1
#
_cell.length_a   1.000
_cell.length_b   1.000
_cell.length_c   1.000
_cell.angle_alpha   90.00
_cell.angle_beta   90.00
_cell.angle_gamma   90.00
#
_symmetry.space_group_name_H-M   'P 1'
#
loop_
_entity.id
_entity.type
_entity.pdbx_description
1 polymer ?
#
loop_
_entity_poly.entity_id
_entity_poly.type
_entity_poly.pdbx_seq_one_letter_code
_entity_poly.pdbx_strand_id
1 'polypeptide(L)'
;ELHFSNMKTVDCVERKGKYMYFTVVMAEGKEIDFRCPQDQGWNAEITLQMVQYKNRQAILAVKSTRQKQQHLVQQQPPQPQPQPQPQPQPQPQPHTQPPPQPKPQP
;
A
#
# COMPACT_ATOMS: atom_id res chain seq x y z
N GLU A 1 -11.16 19.56 -26.19
CA GLU A 1 -10.21 18.44 -26.02
C GLU A 1 -10.70 17.54 -24.88
N LEU A 2 -10.55 16.22 -25.00
CA LEU A 2 -10.97 15.23 -23.99
C LEU A 2 -9.74 14.72 -23.24
N HIS A 3 -9.54 15.16 -21.99
CA HIS A 3 -8.37 14.74 -21.21
C HIS A 3 -8.68 13.49 -20.38
N PHE A 4 -7.87 12.44 -20.52
CA PHE A 4 -8.03 11.19 -19.75
C PHE A 4 -7.88 11.38 -18.24
N SER A 5 -7.17 12.42 -17.79
CA SER A 5 -7.09 12.82 -16.38
C SER A 5 -8.46 13.17 -15.80
N ASN A 6 -9.38 13.66 -16.64
CA ASN A 6 -10.67 14.17 -16.23
C ASN A 6 -11.79 13.20 -16.62
N MET A 7 -11.49 12.00 -17.13
CA MET A 7 -12.50 11.02 -17.55
C MET A 7 -12.79 10.00 -16.45
N LYS A 8 -14.07 9.82 -16.14
CA LYS A 8 -14.55 8.83 -15.17
C LYS A 8 -14.85 7.50 -15.85
N THR A 9 -15.69 7.49 -16.88
CA THR A 9 -16.08 6.28 -17.62
C THR A 9 -16.43 6.59 -19.07
N VAL A 10 -16.49 5.54 -19.89
CA VAL A 10 -17.08 5.55 -21.23
C VAL A 10 -18.17 4.48 -21.21
N ASP A 11 -19.40 4.89 -21.42
CA ASP A 11 -20.56 4.00 -21.36
C ASP A 11 -21.10 3.80 -22.79
N CYS A 12 -21.14 2.55 -23.25
CA CYS A 12 -21.67 2.20 -24.56
C CYS A 12 -23.20 2.20 -24.51
N VAL A 13 -23.81 3.32 -24.87
CA VAL A 13 -25.26 3.47 -24.93
C VAL A 13 -25.74 3.22 -26.35
N GLU A 14 -26.35 2.05 -26.57
CA GLU A 14 -27.13 1.73 -27.77
C GLU A 14 -26.38 1.60 -29.11
N ARG A 15 -26.77 0.58 -29.88
CA ARG A 15 -26.45 0.46 -31.31
C ARG A 15 -27.73 0.65 -32.08
N LYS A 16 -27.76 1.65 -32.96
CA LYS A 16 -28.95 1.98 -33.77
C LYS A 16 -28.58 2.03 -35.24
N GLY A 17 -28.91 0.97 -35.96
CA GLY A 17 -28.54 0.79 -37.35
C GLY A 17 -27.01 0.84 -37.52
N LYS A 18 -26.52 1.67 -38.43
CA LYS A 18 -25.08 1.82 -38.72
C LYS A 18 -24.30 2.67 -37.70
N TYR A 19 -24.98 3.22 -36.69
CA TYR A 19 -24.38 4.13 -35.73
C TYR A 19 -24.30 3.50 -34.33
N MET A 20 -23.18 3.75 -33.67
CA MET A 20 -22.99 3.53 -32.26
C MET A 20 -23.10 4.86 -31.53
N TYR A 21 -23.76 4.84 -30.38
CA TYR A 21 -23.79 5.96 -29.45
C TYR A 21 -23.04 5.55 -28.18
N PHE A 22 -22.34 6.50 -27.58
CA PHE A 22 -21.66 6.28 -26.31
C PHE A 22 -21.50 7.60 -25.59
N THR A 23 -21.44 7.55 -24.27
CA THR A 23 -21.31 8.73 -23.41
C THR A 23 -19.99 8.66 -22.68
N VAL A 24 -19.24 9.75 -22.70
CA VAL A 24 -18.06 9.92 -21.85
C VAL A 24 -18.46 10.74 -20.63
N VAL A 25 -18.35 10.14 -19.46
CA VAL A 25 -18.62 10.80 -18.18
C VAL A 25 -17.32 11.38 -17.65
N MET A 26 -17.32 12.68 -17.40
CA MET A 26 -16.18 13.41 -16.85
C MET A 26 -16.19 13.37 -15.31
N ALA A 27 -15.04 13.64 -14.71
CA ALA A 27 -14.86 13.66 -13.24
C ALA A 27 -15.71 14.74 -12.56
N GLU A 28 -16.00 15.84 -13.27
CA GLU A 28 -16.88 16.92 -12.82
C GLU A 28 -18.38 16.56 -12.90
N GLY A 29 -18.72 15.34 -13.33
CA GLY A 29 -20.10 14.89 -13.52
C GLY A 29 -20.72 15.32 -14.85
N LYS A 30 -19.99 16.05 -15.68
CA LYS A 30 -20.40 16.39 -17.05
C LYS A 30 -20.40 15.15 -17.93
N GLU A 31 -21.44 14.98 -18.74
CA GLU A 31 -21.57 13.91 -19.73
C GLU A 31 -21.42 14.49 -21.14
N ILE A 32 -20.77 13.75 -22.02
CA ILE A 32 -20.56 14.13 -23.42
C ILE A 32 -20.98 12.95 -24.29
N ASP A 33 -22.03 13.16 -25.08
CA ASP A 33 -22.57 12.15 -25.97
C ASP A 33 -21.86 12.17 -27.33
N PHE A 34 -21.49 10.99 -27.79
CA PHE A 34 -20.88 10.75 -29.08
C PHE A 34 -21.76 9.88 -29.94
N ARG A 35 -21.69 10.13 -31.25
CA ARG A 35 -22.27 9.30 -32.29
C ARG A 35 -21.21 9.04 -33.35
N CYS A 36 -20.90 7.77 -33.60
CA CYS A 36 -19.97 7.40 -34.65
C CYS A 36 -20.50 6.21 -35.47
N PRO A 37 -20.00 5.99 -36.69
CA PRO A 37 -20.20 4.72 -37.39
C PRO A 37 -19.68 3.55 -36.55
N GLN A 38 -20.38 2.41 -36.60
CA GLN A 38 -20.06 1.24 -35.77
C GLN A 38 -18.68 0.63 -36.10
N ASP A 39 -18.28 0.68 -37.36
CA ASP A 39 -17.03 0.12 -37.88
C ASP A 39 -15.78 0.88 -37.45
N GLN A 40 -15.92 2.10 -36.91
CA GLN A 40 -14.77 2.89 -36.46
C GLN A 40 -14.26 2.50 -35.06
N GLY A 41 -15.08 1.83 -34.24
CA GLY A 41 -14.62 1.32 -32.94
C GLY A 41 -14.18 2.37 -31.91
N TRP A 42 -14.55 3.65 -32.07
CA TRP A 42 -14.12 4.74 -31.18
C TRP A 42 -14.35 4.48 -29.69
N ASN A 43 -15.50 3.93 -29.32
CA ASN A 43 -15.78 3.55 -27.93
C ASN A 43 -14.69 2.61 -27.37
N ALA A 44 -14.25 1.62 -28.17
CA ALA A 44 -13.24 0.66 -27.77
C ALA A 44 -11.86 1.32 -27.65
N GLU A 45 -11.47 2.15 -28.62
CA GLU A 45 -10.19 2.86 -28.60
C GLU A 45 -10.10 3.82 -27.39
N ILE A 46 -11.14 4.64 -27.18
CA ILE A 46 -11.19 5.57 -26.04
C ILE A 46 -11.16 4.80 -24.72
N THR A 47 -11.91 3.71 -24.61
CA THR A 47 -11.91 2.84 -23.42
C THR A 47 -10.51 2.29 -23.15
N LEU A 48 -9.84 1.74 -24.17
CA LEU A 48 -8.51 1.17 -24.03
C LEU A 48 -7.49 2.21 -23.58
N GLN A 49 -7.48 3.39 -24.21
CA GLN A 49 -6.57 4.47 -23.85
C GLN A 49 -6.82 5.00 -22.44
N MET A 50 -8.09 5.12 -22.04
CA MET A 50 -8.47 5.49 -20.67
C MET A 50 -7.94 4.48 -19.65
N VAL A 51 -8.12 3.18 -19.89
CA VAL A 51 -7.62 2.11 -19.01
C VAL A 51 -6.09 2.17 -18.92
N GLN A 52 -5.39 2.31 -20.05
CA GLN A 52 -3.93 2.43 -20.06
C GLN A 52 -3.45 3.65 -19.26
N TYR A 53 -4.12 4.80 -19.43
CA TYR A 53 -3.81 6.00 -18.67
C TYR A 53 -3.97 5.76 -17.16
N LYS A 54 -5.11 5.22 -16.72
CA LYS A 54 -5.38 4.94 -15.30
C LYS A 54 -4.41 3.91 -14.71
N ASN A 55 -4.06 2.87 -15.46
CA ASN A 55 -3.06 1.89 -15.04
C ASN A 55 -1.67 2.52 -14.89
N ARG A 56 -1.25 3.40 -15.82
CA ARG A 56 0.01 4.14 -15.68
C ARG A 56 0.01 5.00 -14.42
N GLN A 57 -1.07 5.72 -14.13
CA GLN A 57 -1.19 6.52 -12.91
C GLN A 57 -1.13 5.66 -11.65
N ALA A 58 -1.81 4.51 -11.61
CA ALA A 58 -1.78 3.59 -10.47
C ALA A 58 -0.36 3.07 -10.19
N ILE A 59 0.38 2.67 -11.24
CA ILE A 59 1.77 2.21 -11.10
C ILE A 59 2.67 3.33 -10.55
N LEU A 60 2.52 4.56 -11.05
CA LEU A 60 3.30 5.72 -10.57
C LEU A 60 3.00 6.04 -9.10
N ALA A 61 1.73 6.02 -8.70
CA ALA A 61 1.30 6.24 -7.32
C ALA A 61 1.88 5.19 -6.36
N VAL A 62 1.86 3.91 -6.76
CA VAL A 62 2.43 2.82 -5.96
C VAL A 62 3.94 2.96 -5.82
N LYS A 63 4.66 3.25 -6.92
CA LYS A 63 6.12 3.47 -6.88
C LYS A 63 6.50 4.65 -5.98
N SER A 64 5.78 5.76 -6.09
CA SER A 64 5.99 6.95 -5.25
C SER A 64 5.77 6.65 -3.77
N THR A 65 4.68 5.93 -3.44
CA THR A 65 4.38 5.54 -2.05
C THR A 65 5.48 4.66 -1.46
N ARG A 66 5.95 3.66 -2.21
CA ARG A 66 7.05 2.78 -1.76
C ARG A 66 8.35 3.55 -1.51
N GLN A 67 8.70 4.48 -2.40
CA GLN A 67 9.88 5.34 -2.21
C GLN A 67 9.73 6.21 -0.96
N LYS A 68 8.56 6.82 -0.74
CA LYS A 68 8.32 7.65 0.45
C LYS A 68 8.45 6.85 1.74
N GLN A 69 7.94 5.61 1.74
CA GLN A 69 8.04 4.71 2.90
C GLN A 69 9.50 4.30 3.19
N GLN A 70 10.29 4.00 2.16
CA GLN A 70 11.72 3.70 2.33
C GLN A 70 12.52 4.88 2.90
N HIS A 71 12.27 6.10 2.42
CA HIS A 71 12.92 7.30 2.95
C HIS A 71 12.51 7.59 4.40
N LEU A 72 11.26 7.31 4.78
CA LEU A 72 10.80 7.52 6.16
C LEU A 72 11.45 6.55 7.16
N VAL A 73 11.68 5.30 6.74
CA VAL A 73 12.40 4.29 7.56
C VAL A 73 13.88 4.66 7.71
N GLN A 74 14.48 5.28 6.70
CA GLN A 74 15.90 5.70 6.76
C GLN A 74 16.13 6.96 7.63
N GLN A 75 15.08 7.74 7.92
CA GLN A 75 15.16 8.92 8.78
C GLN A 75 14.85 8.64 10.27
N GLN A 76 14.56 7.40 10.66
CA GLN A 76 14.49 7.09 12.10
C GLN A 76 15.89 7.21 12.72
N PRO A 77 16.04 7.99 13.82
CA PRO A 77 17.26 7.93 14.61
C PRO A 77 17.48 6.48 15.06
N PRO A 78 18.74 6.01 15.18
CA PRO A 78 19.00 4.68 15.72
C PRO A 78 18.29 4.56 17.08
N GLN A 79 17.35 3.62 17.19
CA GLN A 79 16.74 3.32 18.48
C GLN A 79 17.85 2.88 19.44
N PRO A 80 17.87 3.37 20.69
CA PRO A 80 18.82 2.88 21.67
C PRO A 80 18.61 1.37 21.83
N GLN A 81 19.67 0.60 21.57
CA GLN A 81 19.65 -0.85 21.81
C GLN A 81 19.25 -1.09 23.28
N PRO A 82 18.40 -2.09 23.56
CA PRO A 82 18.16 -2.51 24.93
C PRO A 82 19.52 -2.83 25.57
N GLN A 83 19.90 -2.08 26.61
CA GLN A 83 21.09 -2.41 27.38
C GLN A 83 20.97 -3.86 27.86
N PRO A 84 22.05 -4.66 27.82
CA PRO A 84 22.05 -5.98 28.42
C PRO A 84 21.60 -5.84 29.88
N GLN A 85 20.51 -6.51 30.26
CA GLN A 85 20.10 -6.55 31.66
C GLN A 85 21.28 -7.06 32.49
N PRO A 86 21.57 -6.44 33.66
CA PRO A 86 22.57 -6.97 34.57
C PRO A 86 22.26 -8.43 34.88
N GLN A 87 23.23 -9.32 34.68
CA GLN A 87 23.09 -10.71 35.10
C GLN A 87 22.74 -10.72 36.60
N PRO A 88 21.81 -11.59 37.04
CA PRO A 88 21.53 -11.76 38.45
C PRO A 88 22.83 -12.07 39.19
N GLN A 89 23.16 -11.27 40.21
CA GLN A 89 24.30 -11.57 41.08
C GLN A 89 24.14 -12.98 41.68
N PRO A 90 25.22 -13.76 41.82
CA PRO A 90 25.17 -15.03 42.50
C PRO A 90 24.63 -14.83 43.92
N GLN A 91 23.57 -15.55 44.28
CA GLN A 91 23.08 -15.55 45.66
C GLN A 91 24.21 -15.98 46.61
N PRO A 92 24.35 -15.35 47.79
CA PRO A 92 25.28 -15.80 48.81
C PRO A 92 24.99 -17.27 49.14
N GLN A 93 25.98 -18.15 49.03
CA GLN A 93 25.84 -19.52 49.48
C GLN A 93 25.51 -19.51 50.99
N PRO A 94 24.52 -20.30 51.45
CA PRO A 94 24.26 -20.42 52.87
C PRO A 94 25.51 -21.01 53.54
N HIS A 95 26.10 -20.25 54.47
CA HIS A 95 27.20 -20.74 55.29
C HIS A 95 26.74 -21.99 56.04
N THR A 96 27.28 -23.14 55.66
CA THR A 96 27.12 -24.38 56.41
C THR A 96 27.78 -24.20 57.77
N GLN A 97 26.97 -24.16 58.83
CA GLN A 97 27.46 -24.22 60.21
C GLN A 97 28.31 -25.50 60.38
N PRO A 98 29.47 -25.42 61.07
CA PRO A 98 30.23 -26.62 61.39
C PRO A 98 29.40 -27.53 62.30
N PRO A 99 29.48 -28.86 62.13
CA PRO A 99 28.74 -29.79 62.97
C PRO A 99 29.21 -29.68 64.43
N PRO A 100 28.29 -29.84 65.41
CA PRO A 100 28.65 -29.79 66.81
C PRO A 100 29.63 -30.92 67.16
N GLN A 101 30.72 -30.57 67.84
CA GLN A 101 31.69 -31.54 68.36
C GLN A 101 31.02 -32.51 69.34
N PRO A 102 31.35 -33.82 69.31
CA PRO A 102 30.88 -34.77 70.31
C PRO A 102 31.42 -34.39 71.69
N LYS A 103 30.54 -34.29 72.68
CA LYS A 103 30.96 -34.14 74.08
C LYS A 103 31.61 -35.44 74.57
N PRO A 104 32.70 -35.39 75.37
CA PRO A 104 33.23 -36.57 76.04
C PRO A 104 32.21 -37.05 77.08
N GLN A 105 31.88 -38.34 77.07
CA GLN A 105 31.13 -38.99 78.15
C GLN A 105 32.08 -39.46 79.27
N PRO A 106 31.61 -39.49 80.54
CA PRO A 106 32.40 -39.87 81.71
C PRO A 106 32.75 -41.37 81.76
#